data_AF-A0A2D5XWZ2-F1
#
_entry.id   AF-A0A2D5XWZ2-F1
#
_cell.length_a   1.000
_cell.length_b   1.000
_cell.length_c   1.000
_cell.angle_alpha   90.00
_cell.angle_beta   90.00
_cell.angle_gamma   90.00
#
_symmetry.space_group_name_H-M   'P 1'
#
loop_
_entity.id
_entity.type
_entity.pdbx_description
1 polymer ?
#
loop_
_entity_poly.entity_id
_entity_poly.type
_entity_poly.pdbx_seq_one_letter_code
_entity_poly.pdbx_strand_id
1 'polypeptide(L)'
;MYMRFAEKWDRCNLGSHRDVKGNVLDKQEYLKALLEGLRIVEEHEEHLCEEMISFPFAENPEMKIGIKGIIDLQAKRKGSAGPRVVDYKTSNSVNTGKDFKRQALFYNYLIHKKKDILPEKTSFYYLKLGVEKVYEFSHEDLQRFEAELGEVADRVLSYGKSIGKYPAGDVHDLFNSRKLACLRELHRRNFLVNPGEFVQATL
;
A
#
# COMPACT_ATOMS: atom_id res chain seq x y z
N MET A 1 28.54 4.31 -5.17
CA MET A 1 27.09 4.03 -5.27
C MET A 1 26.75 3.17 -6.48
N TYR A 2 27.07 3.60 -7.71
CA TYR A 2 26.93 2.77 -8.92
C TYR A 2 27.55 1.37 -8.79
N MET A 3 28.77 1.28 -8.24
CA MET A 3 29.45 0.00 -7.98
C MET A 3 28.61 -0.93 -7.08
N ARG A 4 28.05 -0.40 -5.98
CA ARG A 4 27.19 -1.19 -5.06
C ARG A 4 25.89 -1.64 -5.74
N PHE A 5 25.31 -0.82 -6.63
CA PHE A 5 24.15 -1.21 -7.42
C PHE A 5 24.49 -2.34 -8.39
N ALA A 6 25.58 -2.20 -9.16
CA ALA A 6 26.03 -3.19 -10.12
C ALA A 6 26.36 -4.53 -9.44
N GLU A 7 27.11 -4.50 -8.33
CA GLU A 7 27.42 -5.68 -7.52
C GLU A 7 26.15 -6.39 -7.03
N LYS A 8 25.16 -5.64 -6.52
CA LYS A 8 23.91 -6.22 -6.05
C LYS A 8 23.08 -6.79 -7.20
N TRP A 9 23.05 -6.12 -8.35
CA TRP A 9 22.38 -6.59 -9.56
C TRP A 9 22.92 -7.94 -10.01
N ASP A 10 24.25 -8.05 -10.09
CA ASP A 10 24.93 -9.25 -10.60
C ASP A 10 24.84 -10.38 -9.56
N ARG A 11 25.03 -10.07 -8.26
CA ARG A 11 24.88 -11.04 -7.16
C ARG A 11 23.48 -11.64 -7.06
N CYS A 12 22.45 -10.84 -7.32
CA CYS A 12 21.06 -11.30 -7.34
C CYS A 12 20.64 -11.87 -8.71
N ASN A 13 21.56 -11.94 -9.68
CA ASN A 13 21.33 -12.44 -11.04
C ASN A 13 20.13 -11.76 -11.74
N LEU A 14 19.88 -10.48 -11.44
CA LEU A 14 18.64 -9.80 -11.87
C LEU A 14 18.53 -9.65 -13.39
N GLY A 15 19.65 -9.69 -14.11
CA GLY A 15 19.68 -9.67 -15.58
C GLY A 15 19.09 -10.90 -16.26
N SER A 16 18.73 -11.95 -15.50
CA SER A 16 18.03 -13.13 -16.01
C SER A 16 16.55 -13.18 -15.62
N HIS A 17 16.12 -12.32 -14.69
CA HIS A 17 14.74 -12.27 -14.22
C HIS A 17 13.85 -11.59 -15.26
N ARG A 18 12.57 -12.00 -15.28
CA ARG A 18 11.56 -11.46 -16.19
C ARG A 18 10.53 -10.62 -15.44
N ASP A 19 10.04 -9.57 -16.07
CA ASP A 19 8.92 -8.75 -15.62
C ASP A 19 7.57 -9.49 -15.79
N VAL A 20 6.48 -8.85 -15.38
CA VAL A 20 5.11 -9.40 -15.49
C VAL A 20 4.66 -9.62 -16.95
N LYS A 21 5.36 -9.05 -17.92
CA LYS A 21 5.12 -9.24 -19.37
C LYS A 21 6.07 -10.28 -19.97
N GLY A 22 6.97 -10.86 -19.19
CA GLY A 22 7.97 -11.82 -19.63
C GLY A 22 9.25 -11.20 -20.20
N ASN A 23 9.44 -9.88 -20.17
CA ASN A 23 10.67 -9.23 -20.65
C ASN A 23 11.76 -9.29 -19.60
N VAL A 24 13.03 -9.36 -20.02
CA VAL A 24 14.17 -9.30 -19.10
C VAL A 24 14.22 -7.93 -18.41
N LEU A 25 14.58 -7.90 -17.11
CA LEU A 25 14.75 -6.64 -16.37
C LEU A 25 15.89 -5.79 -16.95
N ASP A 26 15.65 -4.48 -17.12
CA ASP A 26 16.63 -3.54 -17.67
C ASP A 26 17.48 -2.89 -16.58
N LYS A 27 18.79 -3.16 -16.56
CA LYS A 27 19.74 -2.63 -15.55
C LYS A 27 19.80 -1.10 -15.55
N GLN A 28 19.72 -0.46 -16.71
CA GLN A 28 19.81 0.99 -16.85
C GLN A 28 18.54 1.69 -16.38
N GLU A 29 17.37 1.13 -16.67
CA GLU A 29 16.08 1.64 -16.18
C GLU A 29 16.05 1.67 -14.65
N TYR A 30 16.47 0.57 -13.99
CA TYR A 30 16.51 0.49 -12.54
C TYR A 30 17.56 1.40 -11.91
N LEU A 31 18.70 1.58 -12.58
CA LEU A 31 19.71 2.55 -12.14
C LEU A 31 19.16 3.98 -12.19
N LYS A 32 18.47 4.36 -13.27
CA LYS A 32 17.83 5.68 -13.38
C LYS A 32 16.80 5.89 -12.27
N ALA A 33 15.96 4.89 -12.02
CA ALA A 33 14.99 4.93 -10.93
C ALA A 33 15.65 5.11 -9.54
N LEU A 34 16.79 4.46 -9.30
CA LEU A 34 17.56 4.64 -8.06
C LEU A 34 18.09 6.08 -7.93
N LEU A 35 18.68 6.63 -8.99
CA LEU A 35 19.20 7.99 -9.00
C LEU A 35 18.09 9.02 -8.76
N GLU A 36 16.92 8.81 -9.36
CA GLU A 36 15.74 9.65 -9.15
C GLU A 36 15.25 9.58 -7.71
N GLY A 37 15.17 8.39 -7.11
CA GLY A 37 14.81 8.22 -5.71
C GLY A 37 15.76 8.97 -4.76
N LEU A 38 17.06 8.93 -5.04
CA LEU A 38 18.06 9.66 -4.24
C LEU A 38 17.91 11.17 -4.38
N ARG A 39 17.69 11.67 -5.60
CA ARG A 39 17.41 13.08 -5.85
C ARG A 39 16.21 13.55 -5.01
N ILE A 40 15.12 12.78 -5.00
CA ILE A 40 13.94 13.09 -4.20
C ILE A 40 14.28 13.13 -2.70
N VAL A 41 15.02 12.16 -2.17
CA VAL A 41 15.44 12.16 -0.76
C VAL A 41 16.26 13.40 -0.42
N GLU A 42 17.17 13.82 -1.30
CA GLU A 42 18.00 15.03 -1.11
C GLU A 42 17.22 16.34 -1.11
N GLU A 43 16.06 16.40 -1.76
CA GLU A 43 15.16 17.56 -1.76
C GLU A 43 14.37 17.72 -0.45
N HIS A 44 14.40 16.69 0.39
CA HIS A 44 13.67 16.63 1.64
C HIS A 44 14.62 16.62 2.86
N GLU A 45 14.07 16.95 4.02
CA GLU A 45 14.72 16.92 5.33
C GLU A 45 13.78 16.27 6.36
N GLU A 46 14.27 16.02 7.57
CA GLU A 46 13.48 15.41 8.67
C GLU A 46 12.85 14.05 8.28
N HIS A 47 13.65 13.17 7.69
CA HIS A 47 13.18 11.89 7.16
C HIS A 47 12.74 10.92 8.26
N LEU A 48 11.53 10.39 8.12
CA LEU A 48 11.02 9.25 8.86
C LEU A 48 10.56 8.18 7.87
N CYS A 49 11.41 7.17 7.68
CA CYS A 49 11.24 6.12 6.69
C CYS A 49 10.46 4.92 7.25
N GLU A 50 9.65 4.30 6.40
CA GLU A 50 8.94 3.03 6.66
C GLU A 50 8.18 3.00 7.99
N GLU A 51 7.59 4.13 8.39
CA GLU A 51 6.88 4.19 9.65
C GLU A 51 5.62 3.33 9.60
N MET A 52 5.58 2.34 10.47
CA MET A 52 4.37 1.55 10.72
C MET A 52 3.47 2.29 11.71
N ILE A 53 2.24 2.56 11.29
CA ILE A 53 1.18 3.12 12.13
C ILE A 53 0.08 2.10 12.28
N SER A 54 -0.32 1.82 13.51
CA SER A 54 -1.45 0.95 13.80
C SER A 54 -2.19 1.39 15.06
N PHE A 55 -3.50 1.21 15.06
CA PHE A 55 -4.38 1.51 16.20
C PHE A 55 -5.64 0.65 16.17
N PRO A 56 -6.27 0.39 17.32
CA PRO A 56 -7.60 -0.22 17.36
C PRO A 56 -8.63 0.71 16.71
N PHE A 57 -9.61 0.14 16.00
CA PHE A 57 -10.60 0.93 15.26
C PHE A 57 -12.04 0.58 15.62
N ALA A 58 -12.40 -0.70 15.60
CA ALA A 58 -13.74 -1.15 15.96
C ALA A 58 -13.69 -2.52 16.65
N GLU A 59 -14.64 -2.80 17.54
CA GLU A 59 -14.75 -4.10 18.20
C GLU A 59 -16.20 -4.43 18.54
N ASN A 60 -16.47 -5.73 18.70
CA ASN A 60 -17.68 -6.26 19.31
C ASN A 60 -17.26 -7.36 20.32
N PRO A 61 -18.20 -8.04 21.01
CA PRO A 61 -17.84 -9.08 21.99
C PRO A 61 -17.01 -10.24 21.44
N GLU A 62 -17.01 -10.47 20.12
CA GLU A 62 -16.38 -11.63 19.48
C GLU A 62 -15.09 -11.31 18.72
N MET A 63 -14.94 -10.07 18.22
CA MET A 63 -13.93 -9.70 17.25
C MET A 63 -13.45 -8.26 17.42
N LYS A 64 -12.20 -8.02 17.02
CA LYS A 64 -11.55 -6.70 17.03
C LYS A 64 -10.95 -6.41 15.67
N ILE A 65 -11.15 -5.19 15.20
CA ILE A 65 -10.60 -4.65 13.95
C ILE A 65 -9.59 -3.56 14.33
N GLY A 66 -8.35 -3.77 13.92
CA GLY A 66 -7.30 -2.76 13.95
C GLY A 66 -7.04 -2.21 12.56
N ILE A 67 -6.63 -0.95 12.50
CA ILE A 67 -6.11 -0.31 11.30
C ILE A 67 -4.58 -0.38 11.33
N LYS A 68 -3.96 -0.64 10.19
CA LYS A 68 -2.51 -0.68 10.03
C LYS A 68 -2.10 -0.20 8.64
N GLY A 69 -1.03 0.59 8.58
CA GLY A 69 -0.34 0.95 7.35
C GLY A 69 1.15 1.19 7.57
N ILE A 70 1.91 1.14 6.48
CA ILE A 70 3.34 1.47 6.44
C ILE A 70 3.48 2.62 5.45
N ILE A 71 4.18 3.68 5.87
CA ILE A 71 4.38 4.87 5.06
C ILE A 71 5.86 4.92 4.67
N ASP A 72 6.15 4.86 3.36
CA ASP A 72 7.51 4.80 2.81
C ASP A 72 8.41 5.91 3.36
N LEU A 73 7.97 7.16 3.26
CA LEU A 73 8.68 8.31 3.78
C LEU A 73 7.71 9.41 4.24
N GLN A 74 7.91 9.88 5.46
CA GLN A 74 7.43 11.18 5.92
C GLN A 74 8.62 12.12 5.99
N ALA A 75 8.47 13.32 5.45
CA ALA A 75 9.55 14.30 5.42
C ALA A 75 9.00 15.71 5.24
N LYS A 76 9.87 16.69 5.41
CA LYS A 76 9.60 18.08 5.04
C LYS A 76 10.37 18.41 3.78
N ARG A 77 9.75 19.04 2.78
CA ARG A 77 10.50 19.53 1.61
C ARG A 77 11.31 20.75 2.03
N LYS A 78 12.58 20.85 1.63
CA LYS A 78 13.40 22.03 1.94
C LYS A 78 12.70 23.31 1.48
N GLY A 79 12.51 24.26 2.40
CA GLY A 79 11.80 25.52 2.15
C GLY A 79 10.27 25.44 2.17
N SER A 80 9.67 24.28 2.44
CA SER A 80 8.23 24.17 2.73
C SER A 80 7.93 24.35 4.22
N ALA A 81 6.69 24.68 4.57
CA ALA A 81 6.32 24.95 5.96
C ALA A 81 6.01 23.67 6.74
N GLY A 82 5.33 22.71 6.11
CA GLY A 82 4.76 21.54 6.77
C GLY A 82 5.23 20.17 6.24
N PRO A 83 4.86 19.11 6.97
CA PRO A 83 5.25 17.75 6.62
C PRO A 83 4.49 17.25 5.40
N ARG A 84 5.12 16.31 4.69
CA ARG A 84 4.60 15.67 3.48
C ARG A 84 4.85 14.17 3.56
N VAL A 85 4.01 13.45 2.83
CA VAL A 85 4.18 12.01 2.61
C VAL A 85 4.77 11.81 1.22
N VAL A 86 5.75 10.92 1.13
CA VAL A 86 6.40 10.51 -0.11
C VAL A 86 6.25 9.00 -0.22
N ASP A 87 5.74 8.52 -1.35
CA ASP A 87 5.61 7.10 -1.66
C ASP A 87 6.21 6.83 -3.05
N TYR A 88 6.99 5.75 -3.16
CA TYR A 88 7.75 5.44 -4.35
C TYR A 88 7.04 4.38 -5.20
N LYS A 89 6.73 4.72 -6.45
CA LYS A 89 6.15 3.78 -7.43
C LYS A 89 7.18 3.40 -8.48
N THR A 90 7.32 2.10 -8.70
CA THR A 90 8.23 1.51 -9.71
C THR A 90 7.49 0.99 -10.94
N SER A 91 6.21 1.35 -11.11
CA SER A 91 5.41 0.96 -12.26
C SER A 91 5.84 1.70 -13.53
N ASN A 92 5.66 1.04 -14.68
CA ASN A 92 5.96 1.61 -15.99
C ASN A 92 4.81 2.46 -16.56
N SER A 93 3.77 2.72 -15.76
CA SER A 93 2.65 3.59 -16.11
C SER A 93 2.17 4.36 -14.88
N VAL A 94 1.63 5.55 -15.13
CA VAL A 94 0.97 6.37 -14.11
C VAL A 94 -0.45 5.86 -13.91
N ASN A 95 -0.84 5.59 -12.67
CA ASN A 95 -2.20 5.19 -12.36
C ASN A 95 -3.17 6.37 -12.55
N THR A 96 -4.17 6.17 -13.39
CA THR A 96 -5.25 7.14 -13.68
C THR A 96 -6.50 6.91 -12.83
N GLY A 97 -6.57 5.80 -12.11
CA GLY A 97 -7.67 5.43 -11.21
C GLY A 97 -7.65 6.15 -9.87
N LYS A 98 -8.59 5.76 -9.00
CA LYS A 98 -8.79 6.35 -7.67
C LYS A 98 -7.99 5.63 -6.57
N ASP A 99 -7.46 4.44 -6.83
CA ASP A 99 -6.85 3.58 -5.81
C ASP A 99 -5.67 4.25 -5.10
N PHE A 100 -4.80 4.91 -5.86
CA PHE A 100 -3.68 5.64 -5.29
C PHE A 100 -4.07 6.95 -4.59
N LYS A 101 -5.15 7.61 -5.03
CA LYS A 101 -5.71 8.73 -4.28
C LYS A 101 -6.24 8.23 -2.93
N ARG A 102 -6.91 7.08 -2.91
CA ARG A 102 -7.42 6.45 -1.69
C ARG A 102 -6.28 5.98 -0.77
N GLN A 103 -5.21 5.41 -1.32
CA GLN A 103 -4.00 5.07 -0.58
C GLN A 103 -3.36 6.32 0.06
N ALA A 104 -3.22 7.41 -0.70
CA ALA A 104 -2.72 8.68 -0.18
C ALA A 104 -3.62 9.21 0.95
N LEU A 105 -4.95 9.21 0.77
CA LEU A 105 -5.92 9.61 1.80
C LEU A 105 -5.76 8.77 3.07
N PHE A 106 -5.56 7.46 2.93
CA PHE A 106 -5.33 6.56 4.06
C PHE A 106 -4.04 6.89 4.81
N TYR A 107 -2.94 7.20 4.13
CA TYR A 107 -1.70 7.64 4.80
C TYR A 107 -1.90 8.93 5.60
N ASN A 108 -2.62 9.91 5.04
CA ASN A 108 -2.93 11.16 5.75
C ASN A 108 -3.80 10.89 6.98
N TYR A 109 -4.79 10.00 6.86
CA TYR A 109 -5.62 9.57 7.98
C TYR A 109 -4.79 8.91 9.10
N LEU A 110 -3.87 8.00 8.74
CA LEU A 110 -3.00 7.32 9.71
C LEU A 110 -2.12 8.31 10.48
N ILE A 111 -1.48 9.25 9.77
CA ILE A 111 -0.64 10.28 10.38
C ILE A 111 -1.46 11.19 11.27
N HIS A 112 -2.62 11.65 10.80
CA HIS A 112 -3.51 12.49 11.58
C HIS A 112 -3.97 11.80 12.86
N LYS A 113 -4.42 10.54 12.79
CA LYS A 113 -4.81 9.79 13.99
C LYS A 113 -3.68 9.55 14.98
N LYS A 114 -2.44 9.34 14.51
CA LYS A 114 -1.30 9.07 15.40
C LYS A 114 -0.69 10.34 15.99
N LYS A 115 -0.65 11.43 15.22
CA LYS A 115 0.19 12.61 15.53
C LYS A 115 -0.62 13.91 15.66
N ASP A 116 -1.92 13.88 15.37
CA ASP A 116 -2.79 15.07 15.28
C ASP A 116 -2.27 16.12 14.29
N ILE A 117 -1.67 15.64 13.18
CA ILE A 117 -1.10 16.47 12.12
C ILE A 117 -1.69 16.03 10.79
N LEU A 118 -2.15 16.98 9.99
CA LEU A 118 -2.52 16.77 8.59
C LEU A 118 -1.32 17.15 7.70
N PRO A 119 -0.70 16.19 6.98
CA PRO A 119 0.34 16.52 6.01
C PRO A 119 -0.17 17.52 4.95
N GLU A 120 0.69 18.41 4.48
CA GLU A 120 0.32 19.37 3.44
C GLU A 120 -0.05 18.65 2.15
N LYS A 121 0.76 17.65 1.78
CA LYS A 121 0.72 16.96 0.51
C LYS A 121 1.17 15.51 0.66
N THR A 122 0.67 14.67 -0.22
CA THR A 122 1.19 13.32 -0.46
C THR A 122 1.62 13.19 -1.91
N SER A 123 2.89 12.88 -2.13
CA SER A 123 3.52 12.79 -3.44
C SER A 123 3.85 11.35 -3.77
N PHE A 124 3.31 10.85 -4.87
CA PHE A 124 3.63 9.53 -5.41
C PHE A 124 4.61 9.73 -6.57
N TYR A 125 5.85 9.30 -6.39
CA TYR A 125 6.91 9.44 -7.39
C TYR A 125 7.05 8.16 -8.19
N TYR A 126 6.78 8.24 -9.49
CA TYR A 126 6.98 7.15 -10.45
C TYR A 126 8.43 7.17 -10.91
N LEU A 127 9.32 6.51 -10.15
CA LEU A 127 10.77 6.63 -10.28
C LEU A 127 11.29 6.31 -11.68
N LYS A 128 10.69 5.33 -12.36
CA LYS A 128 11.08 4.94 -13.73
C LYS A 128 10.64 5.95 -14.79
N LEU A 129 9.60 6.72 -14.50
CA LEU A 129 9.00 7.68 -15.42
C LEU A 129 9.48 9.11 -15.15
N GLY A 130 10.05 9.38 -13.97
CA GLY A 130 10.40 10.73 -13.54
C GLY A 130 9.18 11.63 -13.36
N VAL A 131 8.03 11.04 -13.02
CA VAL A 131 6.75 11.76 -12.88
C VAL A 131 6.30 11.74 -11.42
N GLU A 132 5.81 12.88 -10.94
CA GLU A 132 5.20 13.03 -9.62
C GLU A 132 3.68 13.20 -9.75
N LYS A 133 2.92 12.51 -8.90
CA LYS A 133 1.50 12.76 -8.71
C LYS A 133 1.23 13.21 -7.28
N VAL A 134 0.67 14.40 -7.14
CA VAL A 134 0.47 15.07 -5.86
C VAL A 134 -1.00 15.00 -5.47
N TYR A 135 -1.25 14.74 -4.19
CA TYR A 135 -2.57 14.76 -3.58
C TYR A 135 -2.58 15.69 -2.37
N GLU A 136 -3.71 16.38 -2.21
CA GLU A 136 -4.00 17.28 -1.10
C GLU A 136 -5.36 16.89 -0.53
N PHE A 137 -5.46 16.89 0.80
CA PHE A 137 -6.66 16.48 1.51
C PHE A 137 -6.97 17.46 2.63
N SER A 138 -8.25 17.67 2.88
CA SER A 138 -8.76 18.47 3.98
C SER A 138 -9.14 17.58 5.17
N HIS A 139 -9.42 18.21 6.31
CA HIS A 139 -10.01 17.50 7.46
C HIS A 139 -11.38 16.90 7.12
N GLU A 140 -12.18 17.54 6.26
CA GLU A 140 -13.46 16.99 5.79
C GLU A 140 -13.24 15.69 5.00
N ASP A 141 -12.19 15.64 4.17
CA ASP A 141 -11.82 14.41 3.45
C ASP A 141 -11.49 13.28 4.43
N LEU A 142 -10.75 13.57 5.50
CA LEU A 142 -10.43 12.58 6.53
C LEU A 142 -11.67 12.11 7.30
N GLN A 143 -12.58 13.02 7.64
CA GLN A 143 -13.83 12.69 8.35
C GLN A 143 -14.74 11.80 7.50
N ARG A 144 -14.90 12.13 6.21
CA ARG A 144 -15.68 11.30 5.28
C ARG A 144 -15.05 9.92 5.11
N PHE A 145 -13.73 9.86 5.02
CA PHE A 145 -13.00 8.61 4.90
C PHE A 145 -13.11 7.76 6.18
N GLU A 146 -13.07 8.38 7.35
CA GLU A 146 -13.28 7.69 8.63
C GLU A 146 -14.69 7.10 8.73
N ALA A 147 -15.72 7.84 8.33
CA ALA A 147 -17.08 7.32 8.28
C ALA A 147 -17.18 6.11 7.34
N GLU A 148 -16.56 6.19 6.16
CA GLU A 148 -16.49 5.08 5.21
C GLU A 148 -15.77 3.86 5.79
N LEU A 149 -14.66 4.05 6.53
CA LEU A 149 -13.98 2.97 7.23
C LEU A 149 -14.88 2.35 8.31
N GLY A 150 -15.70 3.15 8.99
CA GLY A 150 -16.71 2.69 9.94
C GLY A 150 -17.73 1.76 9.28
N GLU A 151 -18.29 2.15 8.13
CA GLU A 151 -19.22 1.29 7.37
C GLU A 151 -18.58 -0.03 6.92
N VAL A 152 -17.29 0.00 6.56
CA VAL A 152 -16.53 -1.21 6.21
C VAL A 152 -16.32 -2.09 7.44
N ALA A 153 -15.97 -1.51 8.58
CA ALA A 153 -15.78 -2.23 9.83
C ALA A 153 -17.08 -2.89 10.29
N ASP A 154 -18.20 -2.17 10.29
CA ASP A 154 -19.52 -2.70 10.64
C ASP A 154 -19.91 -3.88 9.74
N ARG A 155 -19.61 -3.77 8.43
CA ARG A 155 -19.84 -4.86 7.49
C ARG A 155 -19.03 -6.09 7.84
N VAL A 156 -17.73 -5.94 8.10
CA VAL A 156 -16.83 -7.03 8.50
C VAL A 156 -17.30 -7.65 9.82
N LEU A 157 -17.66 -6.83 10.81
CA LEU A 157 -18.18 -7.31 12.10
C LEU A 157 -19.50 -8.08 11.91
N SER A 158 -20.38 -7.64 11.01
CA SER A 158 -21.66 -8.31 10.71
C SER A 158 -21.47 -9.67 10.03
N TYR A 159 -20.37 -9.85 9.28
CA TYR A 159 -20.02 -11.14 8.69
C TYR A 159 -19.54 -12.13 9.75
N GLY A 160 -18.96 -11.63 10.84
CA GLY A 160 -18.50 -12.49 11.92
C GLY A 160 -17.38 -13.42 11.44
N LYS A 161 -17.41 -14.64 11.96
CA LYS A 161 -16.54 -15.75 11.56
C LYS A 161 -17.01 -16.49 10.29
N SER A 162 -18.13 -16.06 9.69
CA SER A 162 -18.73 -16.77 8.56
C SER A 162 -18.03 -16.43 7.25
N ILE A 163 -17.07 -17.25 6.85
CA ILE A 163 -16.24 -17.01 5.66
C ILE A 163 -17.04 -16.93 4.35
N GLY A 164 -18.22 -17.57 4.29
CA GLY A 164 -19.14 -17.51 3.15
C GLY A 164 -19.79 -16.14 2.95
N LYS A 165 -19.82 -15.29 3.97
CA LYS A 165 -20.34 -13.92 3.86
C LYS A 165 -19.32 -12.93 3.28
N TYR A 166 -18.05 -13.30 3.23
CA TYR A 166 -17.00 -12.46 2.66
C TYR A 166 -16.91 -12.66 1.14
N PRO A 167 -16.82 -11.57 0.36
CA PRO A 167 -16.66 -11.67 -1.08
C PRO A 167 -15.36 -12.42 -1.43
N ALA A 168 -15.39 -13.20 -2.50
CA ALA A 168 -14.18 -13.79 -3.04
C ALA A 168 -13.43 -12.76 -3.89
N GLY A 169 -12.10 -12.77 -3.80
CA GLY A 169 -11.24 -11.98 -4.69
C GLY A 169 -11.19 -12.52 -6.12
N ASP A 170 -10.60 -11.77 -7.03
CA ASP A 170 -10.40 -12.19 -8.41
C ASP A 170 -9.34 -13.30 -8.50
N VAL A 171 -9.77 -14.49 -8.92
CA VAL A 171 -8.90 -15.66 -9.05
C VAL A 171 -8.02 -15.56 -10.31
N HIS A 172 -8.41 -14.74 -11.28
CA HIS A 172 -7.70 -14.53 -12.53
C HIS A 172 -6.72 -13.35 -12.48
N ASP A 173 -6.56 -12.71 -11.32
CA ASP A 173 -5.57 -11.67 -11.11
C ASP A 173 -4.16 -12.18 -11.48
N LEU A 174 -3.43 -11.38 -12.26
CA LEU A 174 -2.08 -11.67 -12.71
C LEU A 174 -1.08 -11.84 -11.56
N PHE A 175 -1.38 -11.26 -10.39
CA PHE A 175 -0.60 -11.38 -9.16
C PHE A 175 -1.02 -12.58 -8.30
N ASN A 176 -2.04 -13.34 -8.70
CA ASN A 176 -2.47 -14.55 -7.98
C ASN A 176 -1.53 -15.74 -8.24
N SER A 177 -0.47 -15.85 -7.44
CA SER A 177 0.46 -16.99 -7.46
C SER A 177 -0.14 -18.32 -6.93
N ARG A 178 -1.36 -18.31 -6.39
CA ARG A 178 -2.01 -19.45 -5.72
C ARG A 178 -3.36 -19.81 -6.35
N LYS A 179 -3.53 -19.60 -7.66
CA LYS A 179 -4.78 -19.82 -8.40
C LYS A 179 -5.53 -21.12 -8.06
N LEU A 180 -4.84 -22.26 -8.02
CA LEU A 180 -5.46 -23.55 -7.71
C LEU A 180 -6.01 -23.62 -6.26
N ALA A 181 -5.31 -23.02 -5.31
CA ALA A 181 -5.78 -22.96 -3.92
C ALA A 181 -7.02 -22.06 -3.81
N CYS A 182 -7.03 -20.91 -4.50
CA CYS A 182 -8.19 -20.01 -4.55
C CYS A 182 -9.43 -20.68 -5.16
N LEU A 183 -9.27 -21.45 -6.26
CA LEU A 183 -10.37 -22.20 -6.88
C LEU A 183 -10.95 -23.27 -5.94
N ARG A 184 -10.08 -23.98 -5.21
CA ARG A 184 -10.53 -24.97 -4.21
C ARG A 184 -11.33 -24.32 -3.08
N GLU A 185 -10.87 -23.17 -2.59
CA GLU A 185 -11.55 -22.42 -1.54
C GLU A 185 -12.91 -21.88 -2.02
N LEU A 186 -12.98 -21.35 -3.24
CA LEU A 186 -14.25 -20.95 -3.86
C LEU A 186 -15.24 -22.10 -3.95
N HIS A 187 -14.79 -23.27 -4.42
CA HIS A 187 -15.63 -24.47 -4.49
C HIS A 187 -16.09 -24.90 -3.09
N ARG A 188 -15.20 -24.86 -2.09
CA ARG A 188 -15.54 -25.15 -0.69
C ARG A 188 -16.64 -24.23 -0.16
N ARG A 189 -16.56 -22.93 -0.43
CA ARG A 189 -17.56 -21.93 0.00
C ARG A 189 -18.92 -22.10 -0.68
N ASN A 190 -18.93 -22.47 -1.96
CA ASN A 190 -20.15 -22.52 -2.77
C ASN A 190 -20.91 -23.85 -2.66
N PHE A 191 -20.22 -24.96 -2.31
CA PHE A 191 -20.80 -26.31 -2.40
C PHE A 191 -20.85 -27.09 -1.08
N LEU A 192 -20.19 -26.63 0.00
CA LEU A 192 -20.26 -27.29 1.31
C LEU A 192 -21.12 -26.49 2.29
N VAL A 193 -22.08 -27.19 2.92
CA VAL A 193 -23.13 -26.66 3.80
C VAL A 193 -22.59 -25.96 5.06
N ASN A 194 -21.33 -26.21 5.42
CA ASN A 194 -20.63 -25.54 6.52
C ASN A 194 -19.36 -24.85 6.00
N PRO A 195 -19.44 -23.57 5.57
CA PRO A 195 -18.25 -22.77 5.34
C PRO A 195 -17.57 -22.57 6.71
N GLY A 196 -16.51 -23.35 6.95
CA GLY A 196 -15.77 -23.35 8.23
C GLY A 196 -15.49 -21.96 8.81
N GLU A 197 -15.49 -21.87 10.14
CA GLU A 197 -15.30 -20.62 10.87
C GLU A 197 -13.89 -20.05 10.68
N PHE A 198 -13.80 -18.73 10.56
CA PHE A 198 -12.52 -18.03 10.63
C PHE A 198 -11.97 -18.11 12.06
N VAL A 199 -10.75 -18.63 12.21
CA VAL A 199 -9.99 -18.52 13.46
C VAL A 199 -9.12 -17.28 13.35
N GLN A 200 -9.35 -16.29 14.22
CA GLN A 200 -8.50 -15.12 14.28
C GLN A 200 -7.06 -15.57 14.58
N ALA A 201 -6.11 -15.18 13.74
CA ALA A 201 -4.70 -15.41 14.03
C ALA A 201 -4.36 -14.64 15.32
N THR A 202 -4.08 -15.36 16.39
CA THR A 202 -3.43 -14.79 17.58
C THR A 202 -2.07 -14.25 17.16
N LEU A 203 -1.86 -12.95 17.38
CA LEU A 203 -0.56 -12.29 17.22
C LEU A 203 0.46 -12.84 18.21
#